data_AF-A0A6A2ZQT8-F1
#
_entry.id   AF-A0A6A2ZQT8-F1
#
_cell.length_a   1.000
_cell.length_b   1.000
_cell.length_c   1.000
_cell.angle_alpha   90.00
_cell.angle_beta   90.00
_cell.angle_gamma   90.00
#
_symmetry.space_group_name_H-M   'P 1'
#
loop_
_entity.id
_entity.type
_entity.pdbx_description
1 polymer ?
#
loop_
_entity_poly.entity_id
_entity_poly.type
_entity_poly.pdbx_seq_one_letter_code
_entity_poly.pdbx_strand_id
1 'polypeptide(L)'
;MVDYHFVYKDVEGASTQWDDIQRKLGNLPQKPPAFKPPFEPAPNSDSAPKDKSWIDQKTEEELEDLEDDRFLEEYRKKRLAEIREAAKDVWVVVLLYKEGFPECGLLLRCLEELAVKYPATKFVKIISTDCIPNYPDRNLPTLLVYNSGAVKANYVGLHSFGRRCTPEGVALVLCQSDPVLNDGQSGSDQSQKA
;
A
#
# COMPACT_ATOMS: atom_id res chain seq x y z
N MET A 1 -3.62 2.23 17.32
CA MET A 1 -3.78 1.88 15.89
C MET A 1 -2.45 2.21 15.23
N VAL A 2 -1.68 1.22 14.79
CA VAL A 2 -0.32 1.47 14.29
C VAL A 2 -0.40 1.68 12.79
N ASP A 3 -0.03 2.86 12.31
CA ASP A 3 -0.04 3.20 10.88
C ASP A 3 0.93 2.32 10.11
N TYR A 4 0.40 1.45 9.25
CA TYR A 4 1.19 0.65 8.30
C TYR A 4 1.53 1.44 7.04
N HIS A 5 1.74 2.75 7.17
CA HIS A 5 2.26 3.59 6.09
C HIS A 5 3.79 3.57 6.15
N PHE A 6 4.44 3.11 5.09
CA PHE A 6 5.89 3.29 4.94
C PHE A 6 6.17 4.77 4.72
N VAL A 7 6.48 5.47 5.80
CA VAL A 7 6.98 6.84 5.82
C VAL A 7 8.50 6.77 5.81
N TYR A 8 9.14 7.31 4.79
CA TYR A 8 10.60 7.47 4.70
C TYR A 8 10.98 8.94 4.83
N LYS A 9 12.17 9.19 5.38
CA LYS A 9 12.76 10.53 5.35
C LYS A 9 13.44 10.76 4.01
N ASP A 10 13.03 11.82 3.35
CA ASP A 10 13.69 12.37 2.19
C ASP A 10 14.39 13.71 2.56
N VAL A 11 14.99 14.36 1.57
CA VAL A 11 15.78 15.61 1.77
C VAL A 11 14.92 16.81 2.21
N GLU A 12 13.59 16.74 2.06
CA GLU A 12 12.65 17.84 2.37
C GLU A 12 11.71 17.51 3.54
N GLY A 13 11.69 16.27 4.03
CA GLY A 13 10.86 15.85 5.15
C GLY A 13 10.51 14.37 5.14
N ALA A 14 9.40 14.03 5.79
CA ALA A 14 8.80 12.71 5.73
C ALA A 14 7.92 12.58 4.48
N SER A 15 8.13 11.57 3.64
CA SER A 15 7.28 11.24 2.49
C SER A 15 6.92 9.76 2.47
N THR A 16 5.82 9.43 1.82
CA THR A 16 5.27 8.08 1.76
C THR A 16 5.30 7.52 0.34
N GLN A 17 5.29 6.19 0.22
CA GLN A 17 5.16 5.53 -1.10
C GLN A 17 3.92 5.99 -1.86
N TRP A 18 2.87 6.34 -1.12
CA TRP A 18 1.63 6.83 -1.69
C TRP A 18 1.79 8.23 -2.28
N ASP A 19 2.56 9.13 -1.66
CA ASP A 19 2.82 10.47 -2.21
C ASP A 19 3.52 10.37 -3.56
N ASP A 20 4.49 9.45 -3.67
CA ASP A 20 5.24 9.24 -4.90
C ASP A 20 4.38 8.64 -6.02
N ILE A 21 3.44 7.76 -5.68
CA ILE A 21 2.42 7.28 -6.61
C ILE A 21 1.54 8.43 -7.08
N GLN A 22 1.04 9.27 -6.17
CA GLN A 22 0.18 10.40 -6.54
C GLN A 22 0.92 11.42 -7.42
N ARG A 23 2.22 11.64 -7.18
CA ARG A 23 3.08 12.46 -8.06
C ARG A 23 3.23 11.84 -9.45
N LYS A 24 3.47 10.53 -9.53
CA LYS A 24 3.56 9.81 -10.81
C LYS A 24 2.24 9.84 -11.59
N LEU A 25 1.11 9.80 -10.89
CA LEU A 25 -0.23 9.91 -11.46
C LEU A 25 -0.64 11.37 -11.78
N GLY A 26 0.20 12.36 -11.44
CA GLY A 26 -0.05 13.78 -11.70
C GLY A 26 -1.06 14.45 -10.75
N ASN A 27 -1.45 13.77 -9.67
CA ASN A 27 -2.37 14.30 -8.65
C ASN A 27 -1.65 15.20 -7.63
N LEU A 28 -0.35 15.00 -7.41
CA LEU A 28 0.50 15.84 -6.57
C LEU A 28 1.58 16.57 -7.41
N PRO A 29 2.03 17.76 -6.99
CA PRO A 29 3.12 18.47 -7.67
C PRO A 29 4.41 17.64 -7.66
N GLN A 30 5.16 17.69 -8.77
CA GLN A 30 6.45 16.99 -8.86
C GLN A 30 7.43 17.54 -7.83
N LYS A 31 8.15 16.65 -7.17
CA LYS A 31 9.15 17.03 -6.18
C LYS A 31 10.29 17.77 -6.88
N PRO A 32 10.84 18.87 -6.33
CA PRO A 32 12.03 19.49 -6.87
C PRO A 32 13.18 18.47 -6.96
N PRO A 33 14.03 18.56 -7.99
CA PRO A 33 15.17 17.66 -8.15
C PRO A 33 16.06 17.74 -6.92
N ALA A 34 16.41 16.58 -6.36
CA ALA A 34 17.22 16.50 -5.14
C ALA A 34 18.58 17.19 -5.37
N PHE A 35 18.83 18.26 -4.61
CA PHE A 35 20.16 18.86 -4.54
C PHE A 35 21.10 17.87 -3.86
N LYS A 36 22.02 17.28 -4.64
CA LYS A 36 23.12 16.49 -4.11
C LYS A 36 24.32 17.44 -3.97
N PRO A 37 24.60 18.00 -2.78
CA PRO A 37 25.89 18.63 -2.58
C PRO A 37 27.00 17.59 -2.83
N PRO A 38 28.19 17.99 -3.31
CA PRO A 38 29.36 17.13 -3.31
C PRO A 38 29.51 16.52 -1.91
N PHE A 39 29.52 15.19 -1.85
CA PHE A 39 29.71 14.49 -0.59
C PHE A 39 31.14 14.74 -0.13
N GLU A 40 31.31 15.60 0.87
CA GLU A 40 32.51 15.66 1.68
C GLU A 40 32.30 14.72 2.86
N PRO A 41 33.03 13.60 2.97
CA PRO A 41 32.96 12.76 4.16
C PRO A 41 33.44 13.59 5.35
N ALA A 42 32.52 13.91 6.26
CA ALA A 42 32.88 14.43 7.56
C ALA A 42 33.75 13.39 8.29
N PRO A 43 34.84 13.78 8.96
CA PRO A 43 35.55 12.87 9.86
C PRO A 43 34.63 12.56 11.05
N ASN A 44 33.95 11.41 11.00
CA ASN A 44 33.10 10.94 12.10
C ASN A 44 33.96 10.58 13.31
N SER A 45 33.91 11.38 14.38
CA SER A 45 34.55 11.06 15.67
C SER A 45 33.79 10.03 16.51
N ASP A 46 32.69 9.45 16.00
CA ASP A 46 31.82 8.52 16.73
C ASP A 46 31.85 7.08 16.19
N SER A 47 32.99 6.69 15.60
CA SER A 47 33.27 5.30 15.25
C SER A 47 33.89 4.54 16.44
N ALA A 48 33.43 4.78 17.67
CA ALA A 48 33.86 4.01 18.82
C ALA A 48 33.03 2.71 18.88
N PRO A 49 33.66 1.51 18.87
CA PRO A 49 32.97 0.27 19.16
C PRO A 49 32.34 0.39 20.55
N LYS A 50 31.02 0.22 20.65
CA LYS A 50 30.36 0.09 21.97
C LYS A 50 30.82 -1.24 22.56
N ASP A 51 31.90 -1.16 23.33
CA ASP A 51 32.58 -2.28 23.97
C ASP A 51 31.81 -2.74 25.22
N LYS A 52 32.19 -3.92 25.75
CA LYS A 52 31.56 -4.65 26.85
C LYS A 52 31.32 -3.84 28.13
N SER A 53 31.99 -2.72 28.31
CA SER A 53 31.83 -1.81 29.46
C SER A 53 30.45 -1.15 29.59
N TRP A 54 29.65 -1.12 28.51
CA TRP A 54 28.26 -0.63 28.57
C TRP A 54 27.29 -1.62 29.23
N ILE A 55 27.61 -2.92 29.20
CA ILE A 55 26.73 -4.00 29.66
C ILE A 55 26.89 -4.24 31.18
N ASP A 56 28.10 -4.06 31.71
CA ASP A 56 28.42 -4.30 33.14
C ASP A 56 27.75 -3.31 34.11
N GLN A 57 27.11 -2.26 33.62
CA GLN A 57 26.50 -1.21 34.45
C GLN A 57 24.98 -1.34 34.61
N LYS A 58 24.35 -2.33 33.96
CA LYS A 58 22.91 -2.59 34.06
C LYS A 58 22.61 -3.68 35.08
N THR A 59 21.61 -3.44 35.92
CA THR A 59 21.08 -4.37 36.92
C THR A 59 20.22 -5.46 36.27
N GLU A 60 20.21 -6.65 36.86
CA GLU A 60 19.48 -7.86 36.39
C GLU A 60 17.99 -7.60 36.10
N GLU A 61 17.30 -6.80 36.93
CA GLU A 61 15.90 -6.41 36.73
C GLU A 61 15.68 -5.57 35.46
N GLU A 62 16.64 -4.72 35.07
CA GLU A 62 16.54 -3.95 33.81
C GLU A 62 16.89 -4.79 32.57
N LEU A 63 17.51 -5.96 32.76
CA LEU A 63 17.81 -6.92 31.70
C LEU A 63 16.63 -7.85 31.41
N GLU A 64 15.82 -8.21 32.42
CA GLU A 64 14.57 -8.96 32.26
C GLU A 64 13.53 -8.16 31.45
N ASP A 65 13.35 -6.85 31.71
CA ASP A 65 12.44 -5.99 30.93
C ASP A 65 12.87 -5.82 29.45
N LEU A 66 14.18 -5.91 29.16
CA LEU A 66 14.73 -5.82 27.79
C LEU A 66 14.65 -7.15 27.02
N GLU A 67 14.45 -8.28 27.70
CA GLU A 67 14.14 -9.55 27.03
C GLU A 67 12.72 -9.57 26.49
N ASP A 68 11.76 -9.00 27.21
CA ASP A 68 10.37 -8.88 26.76
C ASP A 68 10.23 -7.92 25.55
N ASP A 69 10.94 -6.79 25.54
CA ASP A 69 10.92 -5.85 24.42
C ASP A 69 11.58 -6.42 23.14
N ARG A 70 12.74 -7.07 23.28
CA ARG A 70 13.43 -7.70 22.12
C ARG A 70 12.60 -8.84 21.54
N PHE A 71 11.98 -9.65 22.40
CA PHE A 71 11.11 -10.73 21.97
C PHE A 71 9.86 -10.21 21.26
N LEU A 72 9.20 -9.17 21.80
CA LEU A 72 8.07 -8.52 21.13
C LEU A 72 8.47 -7.91 19.77
N GLU A 73 9.64 -7.28 19.69
CA GLU A 73 10.15 -6.72 18.43
C GLU A 73 10.45 -7.81 17.39
N GLU A 74 11.12 -8.89 17.78
CA GLU A 74 11.38 -10.03 16.90
C GLU A 74 10.09 -10.70 16.44
N TYR A 75 9.14 -10.91 17.36
CA TYR A 75 7.83 -11.47 17.03
C TYR A 75 7.05 -10.57 16.07
N ARG A 76 7.05 -9.25 16.31
CA ARG A 76 6.42 -8.26 15.42
C ARG A 76 7.07 -8.26 14.05
N LYS A 77 8.40 -8.27 13.98
CA LYS A 77 9.16 -8.32 12.73
C LYS A 77 8.86 -9.60 11.96
N LYS A 78 8.79 -10.75 12.64
CA LYS A 78 8.43 -12.04 12.07
C LYS A 78 6.99 -12.04 11.52
N ARG A 79 6.00 -11.60 12.31
CA ARG A 79 4.60 -11.50 11.87
C ARG A 79 4.44 -10.56 10.69
N LEU A 80 5.16 -9.43 10.68
CA LEU A 80 5.11 -8.49 9.57
C LEU A 80 5.75 -9.08 8.31
N ALA A 81 6.83 -9.85 8.43
CA ALA A 81 7.43 -10.56 7.31
C ALA A 81 6.47 -11.64 6.76
N GLU A 82 5.84 -12.43 7.61
CA GLU A 82 4.81 -13.42 7.22
C GLU A 82 3.63 -12.76 6.50
N ILE A 83 3.12 -11.64 7.02
CA ILE A 83 2.03 -10.88 6.40
C ILE A 83 2.47 -10.31 5.05
N ARG A 84 3.69 -9.77 4.96
CA ARG A 84 4.22 -9.25 3.69
C ARG A 84 4.37 -10.34 2.65
N GLU A 85 4.83 -11.52 3.04
CA GLU A 85 4.96 -12.66 2.15
C GLU A 85 3.59 -13.11 1.65
N ALA A 86 2.62 -13.28 2.56
CA ALA A 86 1.25 -13.63 2.22
C ALA A 86 0.55 -12.57 1.35
N ALA A 87 0.93 -11.29 1.47
CA ALA A 87 0.36 -10.20 0.70
C ALA A 87 0.91 -10.07 -0.73
N LYS A 88 2.00 -10.77 -1.09
CA LYS A 88 2.60 -10.68 -2.43
C LYS A 88 1.62 -11.09 -3.53
N ASP A 89 0.75 -12.06 -3.24
CA ASP A 89 -0.20 -12.61 -4.22
C ASP A 89 -1.63 -12.06 -4.05
N VAL A 90 -1.84 -11.11 -3.15
CA VAL A 90 -3.16 -10.52 -2.90
C VAL A 90 -3.37 -9.30 -3.79
N TRP A 91 -4.47 -9.30 -4.52
CA TRP A 91 -4.94 -8.15 -5.29
C TRP A 91 -5.77 -7.23 -4.40
N VAL A 92 -5.51 -5.92 -4.49
CA VAL A 92 -6.25 -4.90 -3.76
C VAL A 92 -6.80 -3.86 -4.72
N VAL A 93 -8.11 -3.72 -4.76
CA VAL A 93 -8.86 -2.75 -5.57
C VAL A 93 -9.36 -1.64 -4.65
N VAL A 94 -8.88 -0.41 -4.85
CA VAL A 94 -9.18 0.75 -4.01
C VAL A 94 -10.04 1.74 -4.79
N LEU A 95 -11.23 2.03 -4.30
CA LEU A 95 -12.12 3.07 -4.82
C LEU A 95 -11.95 4.37 -4.02
N LEU A 96 -11.42 5.40 -4.68
CA LEU A 96 -11.49 6.78 -4.20
C LEU A 96 -12.84 7.37 -4.63
N TYR A 97 -13.67 7.75 -3.65
CA TYR A 97 -15.02 8.25 -3.89
C TYR A 97 -15.33 9.53 -3.10
N LYS A 98 -16.46 10.15 -3.41
CA LYS A 98 -17.05 11.24 -2.64
C LYS A 98 -18.56 11.12 -2.70
N GLU A 99 -19.22 11.42 -1.59
CA GLU A 99 -20.68 11.42 -1.52
C GLU A 99 -21.27 12.53 -2.40
N GLY A 100 -22.51 12.34 -2.86
CA GLY A 100 -23.19 13.28 -3.76
C GLY A 100 -22.88 13.12 -5.24
N PHE A 101 -21.93 12.25 -5.61
CA PHE A 101 -21.60 11.93 -7.00
C PHE A 101 -22.28 10.62 -7.44
N PRO A 102 -23.24 10.65 -8.38
CA PRO A 102 -23.96 9.45 -8.82
C PRO A 102 -23.04 8.36 -9.39
N GLU A 103 -21.98 8.77 -10.09
CA GLU A 103 -20.99 7.89 -10.70
C GLU A 103 -20.24 7.04 -9.66
N CYS A 104 -19.90 7.63 -8.52
CA CYS A 104 -19.33 6.92 -7.37
C CYS A 104 -20.28 5.83 -6.86
N GLY A 105 -21.57 6.15 -6.75
CA GLY A 105 -22.59 5.20 -6.29
C GLY A 105 -22.87 4.05 -7.27
N LEU A 106 -22.67 4.27 -8.58
CA LEU A 106 -22.77 3.22 -9.59
C LEU A 106 -21.61 2.23 -9.49
N LEU A 107 -20.37 2.75 -9.46
CA LEU A 107 -19.18 1.90 -9.39
C LEU A 107 -19.11 1.16 -8.04
N LEU A 108 -19.49 1.81 -6.93
CA LEU A 108 -19.51 1.18 -5.61
C LEU A 108 -20.41 -0.06 -5.59
N ARG A 109 -21.63 0.02 -6.13
CA ARG A 109 -22.55 -1.12 -6.21
C ARG A 109 -21.95 -2.29 -6.98
N CYS A 110 -21.30 -2.01 -8.11
CA CYS A 110 -20.61 -3.03 -8.89
C CYS A 110 -19.50 -3.71 -8.08
N LEU A 111 -18.67 -2.93 -7.37
CA LEU A 111 -17.58 -3.47 -6.56
C LEU A 111 -18.08 -4.25 -5.35
N GLU A 112 -19.19 -3.87 -4.73
CA GLU A 112 -19.82 -4.63 -3.64
C GLU A 112 -20.27 -6.02 -4.10
N GLU A 113 -20.87 -6.13 -5.29
CA GLU A 113 -21.23 -7.43 -5.89
C GLU A 113 -19.99 -8.28 -6.21
N LEU A 114 -18.95 -7.66 -6.79
CA LEU A 114 -17.69 -8.35 -7.10
C LEU A 114 -16.96 -8.80 -5.82
N ALA A 115 -16.99 -8.02 -4.75
CA ALA A 115 -16.35 -8.36 -3.48
C ALA A 115 -16.95 -9.63 -2.85
N VAL A 116 -18.27 -9.83 -2.98
CA VAL A 116 -18.93 -11.08 -2.54
C VAL A 116 -18.48 -12.26 -3.38
N LYS A 117 -18.32 -12.06 -4.68
CA LYS A 117 -17.98 -13.12 -5.65
C LYS A 117 -16.51 -13.53 -5.63
N TYR A 118 -15.61 -12.61 -5.29
CA TYR A 118 -14.15 -12.78 -5.35
C TYR A 118 -13.49 -12.47 -3.99
N PRO A 119 -13.64 -13.34 -2.97
CA PRO A 119 -13.21 -13.07 -1.59
C PRO A 119 -11.68 -13.01 -1.39
N ALA A 120 -10.92 -13.59 -2.33
CA ALA A 120 -9.46 -13.56 -2.28
C ALA A 120 -8.90 -12.21 -2.79
N THR A 121 -9.64 -11.49 -3.65
CA THR A 121 -9.39 -10.08 -3.98
C THR A 121 -9.93 -9.17 -2.87
N LYS A 122 -9.16 -8.17 -2.45
CA LYS A 122 -9.58 -7.19 -1.45
C LYS A 122 -10.13 -5.93 -2.12
N PHE A 123 -11.32 -5.52 -1.69
CA PHE A 123 -11.96 -4.30 -2.16
C PHE A 123 -12.04 -3.31 -1.00
N VAL A 124 -11.60 -2.08 -1.24
CA VAL A 124 -11.57 -1.01 -0.23
C VAL A 124 -12.14 0.26 -0.83
N LYS A 125 -12.91 1.02 -0.06
CA LYS A 125 -13.36 2.37 -0.43
C LYS A 125 -12.78 3.40 0.53
N ILE A 126 -12.35 4.54 0.01
CA ILE A 126 -11.76 5.63 0.79
C ILE A 126 -12.36 6.94 0.29
N ILE A 127 -12.75 7.80 1.23
CA ILE A 127 -13.20 9.15 0.89
C ILE A 127 -12.00 9.89 0.29
N SER A 128 -12.18 10.38 -0.93
CA SER A 128 -11.11 10.97 -1.75
C SER A 128 -10.41 12.13 -1.08
N THR A 129 -11.15 12.99 -0.37
CA THR A 129 -10.60 14.14 0.36
C THR A 129 -9.88 13.77 1.65
N ASP A 130 -10.27 12.66 2.28
CA ASP A 130 -9.60 12.13 3.47
C ASP A 130 -8.27 11.47 3.11
N CYS A 131 -8.20 10.91 1.89
CA CYS A 131 -6.98 10.34 1.33
C CYS A 131 -6.07 11.41 0.73
N ILE A 132 -6.61 12.30 -0.12
CA ILE A 132 -5.89 13.35 -0.85
C ILE A 132 -6.58 14.70 -0.60
N PRO A 133 -5.93 15.63 0.13
CA PRO A 133 -6.47 16.98 0.30
C PRO A 133 -6.75 17.65 -1.05
N ASN A 134 -7.95 18.21 -1.21
CA ASN A 134 -8.40 18.86 -2.45
C ASN A 134 -8.35 17.97 -3.72
N TYR A 135 -8.60 16.67 -3.59
CA TYR A 135 -8.70 15.79 -4.76
C TYR A 135 -9.71 16.32 -5.79
N PRO A 136 -9.36 16.40 -7.09
CA PRO A 136 -10.26 16.97 -8.09
C PRO A 136 -11.54 16.15 -8.28
N ASP A 137 -12.70 16.75 -8.06
CA ASP A 137 -14.00 16.07 -8.22
C ASP A 137 -14.22 15.49 -9.63
N ARG A 138 -13.65 16.13 -10.67
CA ARG A 138 -13.70 15.63 -12.06
C ARG A 138 -13.01 14.27 -12.28
N ASN A 139 -12.14 13.87 -11.36
CA ASN A 139 -11.44 12.59 -11.43
C ASN A 139 -12.25 11.47 -10.76
N LEU A 140 -13.33 11.79 -10.06
CA LEU A 140 -14.14 10.80 -9.36
C LEU A 140 -15.12 10.09 -10.29
N PRO A 141 -15.45 8.81 -10.00
CA PRO A 141 -14.73 7.93 -9.07
C PRO A 141 -13.35 7.53 -9.64
N THR A 142 -12.35 7.33 -8.79
CA THR A 142 -11.04 6.78 -9.23
C THR A 142 -10.83 5.39 -8.65
N LEU A 143 -10.49 4.43 -9.50
CA LEU A 143 -10.19 3.05 -9.12
C LEU A 143 -8.70 2.75 -9.29
N LEU A 144 -8.04 2.41 -8.19
CA LEU A 144 -6.64 2.02 -8.15
C LEU A 144 -6.52 0.51 -7.91
N VAL A 145 -5.74 -0.17 -8.74
CA VAL A 145 -5.48 -1.61 -8.59
C VAL A 145 -4.04 -1.80 -8.13
N TYR A 146 -3.87 -2.46 -7.00
CA TYR A 146 -2.58 -2.79 -6.40
C TYR A 146 -2.36 -4.29 -6.36
N ASN A 147 -1.10 -4.70 -6.54
CA ASN A 147 -0.63 -6.05 -6.28
C ASN A 147 0.87 -6.03 -6.00
N SER A 148 1.32 -6.85 -5.05
CA SER A 148 2.71 -6.91 -4.57
C SER A 148 3.32 -5.53 -4.21
N GLY A 149 2.52 -4.63 -3.63
CA GLY A 149 2.98 -3.29 -3.20
C GLY A 149 3.15 -2.26 -4.33
N ALA A 150 2.75 -2.57 -5.57
CA ALA A 150 2.82 -1.66 -6.69
C ALA A 150 1.44 -1.38 -7.30
N VAL A 151 1.24 -0.16 -7.81
CA VAL A 151 0.07 0.17 -8.65
C VAL A 151 0.21 -0.54 -9.99
N LYS A 152 -0.80 -1.35 -10.33
CA LYS A 152 -0.91 -2.07 -11.60
C LYS A 152 -1.82 -1.35 -12.60
N ALA A 153 -2.89 -0.72 -12.10
CA ALA A 153 -3.80 0.05 -12.94
C ALA A 153 -4.39 1.24 -12.18
N ASN A 154 -4.76 2.29 -12.94
CA ASN A 154 -5.44 3.49 -12.46
C ASN A 154 -6.53 3.88 -13.47
N TYR A 155 -7.77 3.89 -13.02
CA TYR A 155 -8.94 4.26 -13.83
C TYR A 155 -9.61 5.49 -13.23
N VAL A 156 -9.67 6.57 -14.00
CA VAL A 156 -10.22 7.86 -13.56
C VAL A 156 -11.62 8.05 -14.15
N GLY A 157 -12.65 8.24 -13.33
CA GLY A 157 -14.04 8.30 -13.78
C GLY A 157 -14.55 6.96 -14.34
N LEU A 158 -15.71 7.00 -15.02
CA LEU A 158 -16.39 5.80 -15.52
C LEU A 158 -16.10 5.42 -16.97
N HIS A 159 -15.32 6.22 -17.70
CA HIS A 159 -15.14 6.05 -19.15
C HIS A 159 -14.58 4.67 -19.54
N SER A 160 -13.79 4.06 -18.65
CA SER A 160 -13.21 2.73 -18.86
C SER A 160 -14.22 1.58 -18.70
N PHE A 161 -15.32 1.78 -17.95
CA PHE A 161 -16.26 0.72 -17.55
C PHE A 161 -17.54 0.65 -18.41
N GLY A 162 -17.52 1.30 -19.58
CA GLY A 162 -18.62 1.32 -20.54
C GLY A 162 -19.81 2.20 -20.10
N ARG A 163 -20.73 2.45 -21.05
CA ARG A 163 -21.84 3.42 -20.86
C ARG A 163 -22.77 3.15 -19.68
N ARG A 164 -22.93 1.90 -19.26
CA ARG A 164 -23.87 1.50 -18.20
C ARG A 164 -23.19 1.10 -16.89
N CYS A 165 -21.86 1.05 -16.82
CA CYS A 165 -21.09 0.61 -15.65
C CYS A 165 -21.74 -0.58 -14.93
N THR A 166 -21.63 -1.77 -15.51
CA THR A 166 -22.19 -3.02 -14.95
C THR A 166 -21.12 -3.84 -14.23
N PRO A 167 -21.46 -4.70 -13.26
CA PRO A 167 -20.50 -5.57 -12.56
C PRO A 167 -19.64 -6.40 -13.53
N GLU A 168 -20.25 -6.95 -14.58
CA GLU A 168 -19.55 -7.73 -15.61
C GLU A 168 -18.59 -6.86 -16.43
N GLY A 169 -18.96 -5.59 -16.68
CA GLY A 169 -18.12 -4.66 -17.42
C GLY A 169 -16.91 -4.24 -16.60
N VAL A 170 -17.13 -3.97 -15.31
CA VAL A 170 -16.05 -3.70 -14.35
C VAL A 170 -15.12 -4.91 -14.22
N ALA A 171 -15.68 -6.12 -14.12
CA ALA A 171 -14.90 -7.35 -14.05
C ALA A 171 -14.04 -7.58 -15.30
N LEU A 172 -14.60 -7.34 -16.49
CA LEU A 172 -13.88 -7.47 -17.75
C LEU A 172 -12.68 -6.53 -17.82
N VAL A 173 -12.86 -5.26 -17.41
CA VAL A 173 -11.79 -4.27 -17.39
C VAL A 173 -10.72 -4.63 -16.36
N LEU A 174 -11.12 -5.05 -15.16
CA LEU A 174 -10.18 -5.47 -14.12
C LEU A 174 -9.35 -6.68 -14.55
N CYS A 175 -9.96 -7.64 -15.27
CA CYS A 175 -9.29 -8.85 -15.69
C CYS A 175 -8.64 -8.78 -17.08
N GLN A 176 -8.57 -7.59 -17.70
CA GLN A 176 -8.09 -7.47 -19.08
C GLN A 176 -6.60 -7.84 -19.23
N SER A 177 -5.78 -7.50 -18.25
CA SER A 177 -4.32 -7.72 -18.29
C SER A 177 -3.82 -8.70 -17.22
N ASP A 178 -4.49 -8.75 -16.08
CA ASP A 178 -4.06 -9.50 -14.90
C ASP A 178 -5.26 -10.21 -14.24
N PRO A 179 -5.07 -11.31 -13.51
CA PRO A 179 -6.14 -12.03 -12.82
C PRO A 179 -6.54 -11.31 -11.52
N VAL A 180 -6.97 -10.06 -11.62
CA VAL A 180 -7.31 -9.19 -10.47
C VAL A 180 -8.43 -9.78 -9.63
N LEU A 181 -9.41 -10.42 -10.27
CA LEU A 181 -10.56 -11.05 -9.61
C LEU A 181 -10.32 -12.55 -9.43
N ASN A 182 -10.11 -12.99 -8.20
CA ASN A 182 -9.92 -14.39 -7.86
C ASN A 182 -10.83 -14.84 -6.71
N ASP A 183 -11.31 -16.07 -6.81
CA ASP A 183 -12.22 -16.70 -5.84
C ASP A 183 -11.47 -17.52 -4.78
N GLY A 184 -10.13 -17.57 -4.86
CA GLY A 184 -9.26 -18.32 -3.98
C GLY A 184 -9.14 -19.81 -4.33
N GLN A 185 -9.77 -20.29 -5.41
CA GLN A 185 -9.74 -21.70 -5.82
C GLN A 185 -8.62 -22.03 -6.81
N SER A 186 -7.88 -21.02 -7.28
CA SER A 186 -6.90 -21.13 -8.39
C SER A 186 -5.61 -21.89 -8.04
N GLY A 187 -5.43 -22.35 -6.80
CA GLY A 187 -4.19 -22.93 -6.28
C GLY A 187 -4.07 -24.46 -6.34
N SER A 188 -5.10 -25.21 -6.76
CA SER A 188 -5.07 -26.69 -6.67
C SER A 188 -4.68 -27.43 -7.96
N ASP A 189 -4.47 -26.76 -9.09
CA ASP A 189 -4.33 -27.43 -10.40
C ASP A 189 -2.99 -27.23 -11.13
N GLN A 190 -1.93 -26.83 -10.41
CA GLN A 190 -0.56 -26.84 -10.95
C GLN A 190 0.38 -27.72 -10.10
N SER A 191 0.01 -28.98 -9.92
CA SER A 191 0.95 -30.05 -9.52
C SER A 191 0.50 -31.41 -10.03
N GLN A 192 0.01 -31.48 -11.27
CA GLN A 192 -0.03 -32.73 -12.04
C GLN A 192 0.11 -32.41 -13.53
N LYS A 193 1.32 -32.12 -14.00
CA LYS A 193 1.82 -32.52 -15.33
C LYS A 193 3.27 -32.07 -15.54
N ALA A 194 4.02 -33.02 -16.10
CA ALA A 194 5.43 -33.02 -16.52
C ALA A 194 6.46 -33.21 -15.41
#